data_AF-A0A2S8PT69-F1
#
_entry.id   AF-A0A2S8PT69-F1
#
_cell.length_a   1.000
_cell.length_b   1.000
_cell.length_c   1.000
_cell.angle_alpha   90.00
_cell.angle_beta   90.00
_cell.angle_gamma   90.00
#
_symmetry.space_group_name_H-M   'P 1'
#
loop_
_entity.id
_entity.type
_entity.pdbx_description
1 polymer ?
#
loop_
_entity_poly.entity_id
_entity_poly.type
_entity_poly.pdbx_seq_one_letter_code
_entity_poly.pdbx_strand_id
1 'polypeptide(L)'
;MYYQTSNNSQFMQDEDLLYTILADLKRTVREYTTATTESSCPTVRQLFTQLTNDTLRMQGELYNLMKQLNMYSTSSKALRQDVDKSIQDARNLQQKNRQFVQQKTSSMGQYAQASNPYQQQQSSQNPYYM
;
A
#
# COMPACT_ATOMS: atom_id res chain seq x y z
N MET A 1 12.53 -14.48 63.49
CA MET A 1 12.59 -14.96 62.09
C MET A 1 11.58 -14.17 61.28
N TYR A 2 11.92 -12.94 60.87
CA TYR A 2 11.11 -12.19 59.91
C TYR A 2 11.71 -12.44 58.53
N TYR A 3 11.03 -13.23 57.70
CA TYR A 3 11.36 -13.33 56.29
C TYR A 3 10.95 -12.02 55.63
N GLN A 4 11.95 -11.26 55.22
CA GLN A 4 11.79 -10.08 54.38
C GLN A 4 11.31 -10.57 53.00
N THR A 5 10.04 -10.33 52.69
CA THR A 5 9.48 -10.58 51.36
C THR A 5 10.11 -9.58 50.40
N SER A 6 11.09 -10.02 49.61
CA SER A 6 11.67 -9.25 48.52
C SER A 6 10.59 -8.89 47.50
N ASN A 7 10.07 -7.67 47.61
CA ASN A 7 9.13 -7.09 46.68
C ASN A 7 9.82 -6.81 45.34
N ASN A 8 9.24 -7.35 44.28
CA ASN A 8 9.19 -6.76 42.94
C ASN A 8 10.51 -6.63 42.16
N SER A 9 11.06 -7.77 41.72
CA SER A 9 12.04 -7.82 40.62
C SER A 9 11.31 -7.62 39.29
N GLN A 10 11.02 -6.38 38.92
CA GLN A 10 10.39 -6.06 37.63
C GLN A 10 11.31 -6.55 36.48
N PHE A 11 10.79 -7.43 35.60
CA PHE A 11 11.55 -8.10 34.53
C PHE A 11 12.30 -7.11 33.60
N MET A 12 11.72 -5.94 33.36
CA MET A 12 12.33 -4.81 32.66
C MET A 12 11.64 -3.49 33.07
N GLN A 13 12.24 -2.36 32.71
CA GLN A 13 11.63 -1.03 32.90
C GLN A 13 10.37 -0.89 32.03
N ASP A 14 9.39 -0.12 32.50
CA ASP A 14 8.12 0.08 31.78
C ASP A 14 8.34 0.66 30.38
N GLU A 15 9.25 1.62 30.23
CA GLU A 15 9.57 2.22 28.93
C GLU A 15 10.10 1.17 27.94
N ASP A 16 11.04 0.33 28.36
CA ASP A 16 11.61 -0.75 27.54
C ASP A 16 10.54 -1.80 27.15
N LEU A 17 9.63 -2.10 28.07
CA LEU A 17 8.50 -3.00 27.82
C LEU A 17 7.57 -2.42 26.76
N LEU A 18 7.19 -1.15 26.91
CA LEU A 18 6.30 -0.47 25.96
C LEU A 18 6.96 -0.34 24.58
N TYR A 19 8.26 -0.08 24.50
CA TYR A 19 8.99 -0.10 23.23
C TYR A 19 9.05 -1.49 22.60
N THR A 20 9.22 -2.55 23.42
CA THR A 20 9.21 -3.94 22.94
C THR A 20 7.86 -4.29 22.32
N ILE A 21 6.76 -3.97 23.02
CA ILE A 21 5.40 -4.18 22.51
C ILE A 21 5.18 -3.35 21.25
N LEU A 22 5.58 -2.08 21.24
CA LEU A 22 5.42 -1.21 20.08
C LEU A 22 6.20 -1.72 18.85
N ALA A 23 7.40 -2.23 19.06
CA ALA A 23 8.22 -2.83 18.00
C ALA A 23 7.54 -4.07 17.41
N ASP A 24 6.99 -4.94 18.28
CA ASP A 24 6.26 -6.13 17.86
C ASP A 24 4.99 -5.77 17.08
N LEU A 25 4.18 -4.82 17.56
CA LEU A 25 3.00 -4.33 16.83
C LEU A 25 3.36 -3.79 15.44
N LYS A 26 4.45 -3.02 15.32
CA LYS A 26 4.93 -2.52 14.02
C LYS A 26 5.38 -3.63 13.09
N ARG A 27 6.04 -4.66 13.61
CA ARG A 27 6.43 -5.85 12.84
C ARG A 27 5.20 -6.61 12.35
N THR A 28 4.27 -6.90 13.26
CA THR A 28 3.04 -7.64 12.98
C THR A 28 2.16 -6.95 11.93
N VAL A 29 2.01 -5.62 11.98
CA VAL A 29 1.32 -4.86 10.93
C VAL A 29 1.96 -5.08 9.55
N ARG A 30 3.30 -5.08 9.46
CA ARG A 30 4.00 -5.30 8.19
C ARG A 30 3.74 -6.70 7.65
N GLU A 31 3.84 -7.71 8.51
CA GLU A 31 3.60 -9.11 8.12
C GLU A 31 2.14 -9.32 7.66
N TYR A 32 1.16 -8.78 8.38
CA TYR A 32 -0.25 -8.87 7.99
C TYR A 32 -0.57 -8.07 6.72
N THR A 33 0.11 -6.94 6.50
CA THR A 33 -0.04 -6.19 5.25
C THR A 33 0.48 -7.00 4.06
N THR A 34 1.68 -7.60 4.19
CA THR A 34 2.22 -8.51 3.16
C THR A 34 1.26 -9.66 2.90
N ALA A 35 0.77 -10.32 3.95
CA ALA A 35 -0.18 -11.42 3.82
C ALA A 35 -1.50 -10.98 3.17
N THR A 36 -1.99 -9.77 3.45
CA THR A 36 -3.16 -9.18 2.79
C THR A 36 -2.92 -9.02 1.28
N THR A 37 -1.77 -8.48 0.89
CA THR A 37 -1.45 -8.21 -0.52
C THR A 37 -1.11 -9.46 -1.32
N GLU A 38 -0.55 -10.49 -0.68
CA GLU A 38 -0.09 -11.71 -1.35
C GLU A 38 -1.10 -12.87 -1.28
N SER A 39 -2.14 -12.77 -0.45
CA SER A 39 -3.18 -13.79 -0.36
C SER A 39 -4.00 -13.89 -1.64
N SER A 40 -4.01 -15.06 -2.28
CA SER A 40 -4.87 -15.39 -3.42
C SER A 40 -6.31 -15.72 -3.01
N CYS A 41 -6.50 -16.29 -1.80
CA CYS A 41 -7.81 -16.61 -1.26
C CYS A 41 -8.52 -15.36 -0.68
N PRO A 42 -9.73 -15.01 -1.15
CA PRO A 42 -10.47 -13.83 -0.67
C PRO A 42 -10.72 -13.84 0.84
N THR A 43 -11.06 -14.99 1.42
CA THR A 43 -11.31 -15.12 2.86
C THR A 43 -10.06 -14.85 3.68
N VAL A 44 -8.91 -15.38 3.25
CA VAL A 44 -7.62 -15.16 3.93
C VAL A 44 -7.19 -13.70 3.82
N ARG A 45 -7.38 -13.09 2.64
CA ARG A 45 -7.15 -11.65 2.45
C ARG A 45 -8.01 -10.81 3.40
N GLN A 46 -9.29 -11.13 3.53
CA GLN A 46 -10.20 -10.42 4.42
C GLN A 46 -9.78 -10.56 5.88
N LEU A 47 -9.36 -11.75 6.31
CA LEU A 47 -8.84 -11.98 7.66
C LEU A 47 -7.61 -11.11 7.93
N PHE A 48 -6.60 -11.13 7.06
CA PHE A 48 -5.40 -10.30 7.26
C PHE A 48 -5.70 -8.80 7.17
N THR A 49 -6.70 -8.40 6.39
CA THR A 49 -7.17 -7.00 6.38
C THR A 49 -7.71 -6.60 7.76
N GLN A 50 -8.53 -7.46 8.38
CA GLN A 50 -9.07 -7.20 9.73
C GLN A 50 -7.96 -7.14 10.77
N LEU A 51 -7.08 -8.15 10.79
CA LEU A 51 -5.93 -8.19 11.70
C LEU A 51 -5.01 -6.98 11.54
N THR A 52 -4.78 -6.52 10.30
CA THR A 52 -4.02 -5.30 10.02
C THR A 52 -4.67 -4.08 10.67
N ASN A 53 -5.98 -3.89 10.46
CA ASN A 53 -6.71 -2.75 11.02
C ASN A 53 -6.75 -2.78 12.55
N ASP A 54 -6.96 -3.96 13.15
CA ASP A 54 -6.96 -4.12 14.61
C ASP A 54 -5.58 -3.84 15.21
N THR A 55 -4.52 -4.32 14.57
CA THR A 55 -3.15 -4.09 15.05
C THR A 55 -2.75 -2.62 14.92
N LEU A 56 -3.16 -1.93 13.84
CA LEU A 56 -2.97 -0.49 13.68
C LEU A 56 -3.66 0.32 14.78
N ARG A 57 -4.88 -0.06 15.17
CA ARG A 57 -5.60 0.57 16.28
C ARG A 57 -4.85 0.40 17.60
N MET A 58 -4.44 -0.83 17.95
CA MET A 58 -3.65 -1.10 19.16
C MET A 58 -2.34 -0.32 19.17
N GLN A 59 -1.65 -0.25 18.04
CA GLN A 59 -0.42 0.53 17.89
C GLN A 59 -0.66 2.03 18.17
N GLY A 60 -1.77 2.59 17.67
CA GLY A 60 -2.16 3.98 17.92
C GLY A 60 -2.51 4.27 19.38
N GLU A 61 -3.23 3.36 20.03
CA GLU A 61 -3.53 3.44 21.46
C GLU A 61 -2.26 3.42 22.32
N LEU A 62 -1.35 2.48 22.04
CA LEU A 62 -0.06 2.39 22.73
C LEU A 62 0.80 3.64 22.49
N TYR A 63 0.83 4.17 21.26
CA TYR A 63 1.53 5.42 20.96
C TYR A 63 1.01 6.58 21.81
N ASN A 64 -0.31 6.73 21.91
CA ASN A 64 -0.92 7.80 22.70
C ASN A 64 -0.61 7.66 24.20
N LEU A 65 -0.64 6.42 24.71
CA LEU A 65 -0.24 6.11 26.08
C LEU A 65 1.22 6.49 26.34
N MET A 66 2.16 5.99 25.53
CA MET A 66 3.59 6.28 25.69
C MET A 66 3.86 7.79 25.59
N LYS A 67 3.16 8.50 24.70
CA LYS A 67 3.25 9.96 24.58
C LYS A 67 2.77 10.66 25.84
N GLN A 68 1.63 10.25 26.42
CA GLN A 68 1.10 10.81 27.67
C GLN A 68 2.06 10.60 28.85
N LEU A 69 2.74 9.45 28.88
CA LEU A 69 3.74 9.12 29.90
C LEU A 69 5.11 9.76 29.65
N ASN A 70 5.27 10.54 28.57
CA ASN A 70 6.55 11.10 28.13
C ASN A 70 7.64 10.02 27.89
N MET A 71 7.23 8.80 27.54
CA MET A 71 8.07 7.63 27.25
C MET A 71 8.22 7.39 25.74
N TYR A 72 7.72 8.31 24.91
CA TYR A 72 7.83 8.22 23.46
C TYR A 72 8.68 9.35 22.89
N SER A 73 9.81 9.00 22.29
CA SER A 73 10.59 9.93 21.48
C SER A 73 10.08 9.86 20.03
N THR A 74 9.42 10.93 19.57
CA THR A 74 9.13 11.06 18.14
C THR A 74 10.42 11.35 17.39
N SER A 75 10.59 10.75 16.21
CA SER A 75 11.64 11.16 15.29
C SER A 75 11.63 12.68 15.10
N SER A 76 12.81 13.26 14.88
CA SER A 76 12.90 14.68 14.53
C SER A 76 11.98 15.00 13.36
N LYS A 77 11.44 16.22 13.36
CA LYS A 77 10.65 16.70 12.20
C LYS A 77 11.49 16.50 10.95
N ALA A 78 10.90 15.92 9.90
CA ALA A 78 11.57 15.76 8.63
C ALA A 78 12.11 17.13 8.17
N LEU A 79 13.35 17.17 7.72
CA LEU A 79 13.92 18.39 7.17
C LEU A 79 13.08 18.78 5.95
N ARG A 80 12.78 20.07 5.82
CA ARG A 80 11.96 20.57 4.72
C ARG A 80 12.52 20.13 3.36
N GLN A 81 13.84 20.09 3.24
CA GLN A 81 14.57 19.62 2.06
C GLN A 81 14.26 18.15 1.70
N ASP A 82 14.14 17.25 2.66
CA ASP A 82 13.84 15.83 2.40
C ASP A 82 12.39 15.64 1.93
N VAL A 83 11.48 16.43 2.49
CA VAL A 83 10.07 16.48 2.05
C VAL A 83 10.00 17.02 0.62
N ASP A 84 10.67 18.12 0.33
CA ASP A 84 10.68 18.74 -0.99
C ASP A 84 11.30 17.81 -2.05
N LYS A 85 12.38 17.09 -1.70
CA LYS A 85 12.98 16.05 -2.55
C LYS A 85 11.99 14.92 -2.86
N SER A 86 11.30 14.40 -1.84
CA SER A 86 10.31 13.34 -2.01
C SER A 86 9.14 13.77 -2.91
N ILE A 87 8.70 15.04 -2.80
CA ILE A 87 7.68 15.63 -3.67
C ILE A 87 8.18 15.69 -5.11
N GLN A 88 9.42 16.13 -5.34
CA GLN A 88 10.02 16.20 -6.66
C GLN A 88 10.14 14.82 -7.30
N ASP A 89 10.61 13.83 -6.55
CA ASP A 89 10.74 12.44 -6.99
C ASP A 89 9.37 11.84 -7.36
N ALA A 90 8.34 12.09 -6.56
CA ALA A 90 6.97 11.66 -6.86
C ALA A 90 6.43 12.29 -8.16
N ARG A 91 6.68 13.60 -8.38
CA ARG A 91 6.30 14.28 -9.63
C ARG A 91 7.00 13.68 -10.84
N ASN A 92 8.31 13.42 -10.72
CA ASN A 92 9.10 12.80 -11.78
C ASN A 92 8.59 11.38 -12.09
N LEU A 93 8.28 10.59 -11.06
CA LEU A 93 7.72 9.25 -11.22
C LEU A 93 6.36 9.29 -11.91
N GLN A 94 5.49 10.23 -11.53
CA GLN A 94 4.19 10.42 -12.19
C GLN A 94 4.34 10.73 -13.68
N GLN A 95 5.29 11.60 -14.05
CA GLN A 95 5.56 11.92 -15.45
C GLN A 95 6.06 10.70 -16.22
N LYS A 96 7.01 9.95 -15.66
CA LYS A 96 7.53 8.70 -16.26
C LYS A 96 6.43 7.67 -16.45
N ASN A 97 5.53 7.49 -15.47
CA ASN A 97 4.39 6.58 -15.60
C ASN A 97 3.46 6.99 -16.74
N ARG A 98 3.18 8.30 -16.90
CA ARG A 98 2.36 8.78 -18.01
C ARG A 98 3.02 8.51 -19.36
N GLN A 99 4.31 8.75 -19.49
CA GLN A 99 5.07 8.43 -20.72
C GLN A 99 5.09 6.93 -21.00
N PHE A 100 5.30 6.10 -19.98
CA PHE A 100 5.28 4.65 -20.11
C PHE A 100 3.92 4.14 -20.60
N VAL A 101 2.82 4.61 -20.00
CA VAL A 101 1.46 4.27 -20.44
C VAL A 101 1.23 4.74 -21.87
N GLN A 102 1.60 5.98 -22.22
CA GLN A 102 1.48 6.48 -23.60
C GLN A 102 2.28 5.59 -24.57
N GLN A 103 3.53 5.24 -24.26
CA GLN A 103 4.36 4.41 -25.11
C GLN A 103 3.73 3.03 -25.34
N LYS A 104 3.19 2.39 -24.30
CA LYS A 104 2.55 1.07 -24.39
C LYS A 104 1.19 1.11 -25.09
N THR A 105 0.37 2.12 -24.83
CA THR A 105 -0.97 2.24 -25.42
C THR A 105 -0.92 2.76 -26.86
N SER A 106 0.07 3.57 -27.23
CA SER A 106 0.27 4.04 -28.62
C SER A 106 0.53 2.88 -29.58
N SER A 107 1.25 1.84 -29.13
CA SER A 107 1.46 0.60 -29.89
C SER A 107 0.22 -0.32 -29.95
N MET A 108 -0.80 -0.10 -29.10
CA MET A 108 -2.02 -0.89 -29.09
C MET A 108 -3.16 -0.27 -29.93
N GLY A 109 -2.99 0.98 -30.38
CA GLY A 109 -3.95 1.67 -31.25
C GLY A 109 -3.95 1.22 -32.72
N GLN A 110 -2.98 0.41 -33.17
CA GLN A 110 -2.97 -0.12 -34.55
C GLN A 110 -3.85 -1.35 -34.78
N TYR A 111 -4.36 -2.00 -33.72
CA TYR A 111 -5.23 -3.19 -33.87
C TYR A 111 -6.73 -2.89 -33.69
N ALA A 112 -7.12 -1.61 -33.59
CA ALA A 112 -8.52 -1.20 -33.45
C ALA A 112 -8.94 -0.19 -34.53
N GLN A 113 -8.60 -0.45 -35.79
CA GLN A 113 -9.20 0.26 -36.92
C GLN A 113 -9.54 -0.70 -38.07
N ALA A 114 -10.83 -1.06 -38.10
CA ALA A 114 -11.64 -1.39 -39.28
C ALA A 114 -11.07 -2.38 -40.31
N SER A 115 -11.34 -3.68 -40.10
CA SER A 115 -11.45 -4.65 -41.19
C SER A 115 -12.89 -4.73 -41.69
N ASN A 116 -13.21 -3.97 -42.74
CA ASN A 116 -14.37 -4.22 -43.58
C ASN A 116 -13.94 -4.14 -45.05
N PRO A 117 -13.80 -5.29 -45.73
CA PRO A 117 -13.91 -5.28 -47.19
C PRO A 117 -14.58 -6.56 -47.73
N TYR A 118 -15.78 -6.42 -48.30
CA TYR A 118 -16.28 -7.34 -49.34
C TYR A 118 -16.93 -6.46 -50.41
N GLN A 119 -16.16 -6.11 -51.45
CA GLN A 119 -16.02 -6.82 -52.73
C GLN A 119 -17.20 -6.62 -53.67
N GLN A 120 -16.89 -5.80 -54.67
CA GLN A 120 -17.54 -5.60 -55.95
C GLN A 120 -17.51 -6.90 -56.77
N GLN A 121 -18.65 -7.36 -57.29
CA GLN A 121 -18.65 -8.17 -58.51
C GLN A 121 -19.91 -7.95 -59.36
N GLN A 122 -19.61 -7.92 -60.65
CA GLN A 122 -20.32 -7.47 -61.83
C GLN A 122 -21.23 -8.58 -62.39
N SER A 123 -22.44 -8.26 -62.84
CA SER A 123 -23.10 -9.02 -63.91
C SER A 123 -24.15 -8.18 -64.65
N SER A 124 -24.26 -8.52 -65.91
CA SER A 124 -24.68 -7.73 -67.08
C SER A 124 -26.19 -7.72 -67.35
N GLN A 125 -26.57 -6.98 -68.42
CA GLN A 125 -27.89 -6.91 -69.13
C GLN A 125 -28.92 -5.99 -68.48
N ASN A 126 -29.68 -5.12 -69.17
CA ASN A 126 -29.81 -4.73 -70.57
C ASN A 126 -30.59 -3.38 -70.58
N PRO A 127 -30.64 -2.64 -71.70
CA PRO A 127 -31.08 -1.24 -71.76
C PRO A 127 -32.51 -1.06 -72.33
N TYR A 128 -33.02 0.20 -72.25
CA TYR A 128 -34.21 0.75 -72.96
C TYR A 128 -35.60 0.27 -72.44
N TYR A 129 -36.67 1.07 -72.28
CA TYR A 129 -37.28 2.15 -73.08
C TYR A 129 -38.23 3.03 -72.20
N MET A 130 -38.51 4.26 -72.66
CA MET A 130 -39.68 5.17 -72.43
C MET A 130 -40.36 5.23 -71.04
#